data_AF-A0A367GJI1-F1
#
_entry.id   AF-A0A367GJI1-F1
#
_cell.length_a   1.000
_cell.length_b   1.000
_cell.length_c   1.000
_cell.angle_alpha   90.00
_cell.angle_beta   90.00
_cell.angle_gamma   90.00
#
_symmetry.space_group_name_H-M   'P 1'
#
loop_
_entity.id
_entity.type
_entity.pdbx_description
1 polymer ?
#
loop_
_entity_poly.entity_id
_entity_poly.type
_entity_poly.pdbx_seq_one_letter_code
_entity_poly.pdbx_strand_id
1 'polypeptide(L)'
;MERLKSWRDYVLKGDYYKDEKNSPAGLLHFHKLNICLIEAMCLIEVQETTLGSIRLSKSEQITLEQVTWRDYPNNLTQAELLNPLLVVDIFFQEYSLPQYREQLYQWLSYGLSAKAAREFVDTIDLVKVYENLQKLYSAAWLIHQRTTATPYLKVSRPMTNNANINEGGIISLYQLNTLVPPTEQAKISKIVGIIKHKVPTTQCVIYLGTIPDNTERIFLLVLTSREETATAQSLNCLIEDSCRDIGKVTALVHYTTAMLTALANNSRFFHHAIHCPVIYLSGDLILPTPKPLERIAAKESESFKWESWLSQGKDFLAGAEFYLRQDAANAALFPCTKVQSVF
;
A
#
# COMPACT_ATOMS: atom_id res chain seq x y z
N MET A 1 11.24 7.56 -7.92
CA MET A 1 12.59 8.15 -8.01
C MET A 1 13.69 7.21 -7.51
N GLU A 2 13.51 6.48 -6.40
CA GLU A 2 14.53 5.60 -5.82
C GLU A 2 15.06 4.51 -6.78
N ARG A 3 14.19 3.93 -7.61
CA ARG A 3 14.57 2.91 -8.59
C ARG A 3 15.51 3.41 -9.68
N LEU A 4 15.35 4.67 -10.12
CA LEU A 4 16.25 5.31 -11.09
C LEU A 4 17.63 5.58 -10.46
N LYS A 5 17.65 6.02 -9.19
CA LYS A 5 18.88 6.20 -8.42
C LYS A 5 19.64 4.88 -8.25
N SER A 6 18.91 3.82 -7.89
CA SER A 6 19.48 2.48 -7.79
C SER A 6 20.10 2.02 -9.10
N TRP A 7 19.40 2.17 -10.24
CA TRP A 7 19.96 1.83 -11.55
C TRP A 7 21.25 2.58 -11.85
N ARG A 8 21.26 3.91 -11.68
CA ARG A 8 22.47 4.74 -11.85
C ARG A 8 23.63 4.25 -10.97
N ASP A 9 23.36 3.92 -9.71
CA ASP A 9 24.39 3.46 -8.78
C ASP A 9 24.99 2.11 -9.23
N TYR A 10 24.20 1.21 -9.82
CA TYR A 10 24.70 -0.05 -10.38
C TYR A 10 25.50 0.15 -11.68
N VAL A 11 25.17 1.17 -12.49
CA VAL A 11 26.01 1.53 -13.66
C VAL A 11 27.40 2.00 -13.24
N LEU A 12 27.50 2.70 -12.09
CA LEU A 12 28.75 3.26 -11.57
C LEU A 12 29.57 2.30 -10.70
N LYS A 13 28.95 1.24 -10.18
CA LYS A 13 29.57 0.19 -9.36
C LYS A 13 30.02 -0.97 -10.24
N GLY A 14 31.05 -1.70 -9.80
CA GLY A 14 31.51 -2.94 -10.45
C GLY A 14 30.63 -4.14 -10.07
N ASP A 15 29.32 -3.93 -10.01
CA ASP A 15 28.33 -4.92 -9.59
C ASP A 15 27.14 -4.88 -10.53
N TYR A 16 26.51 -6.03 -10.73
CA TYR A 16 25.31 -6.15 -11.56
C TYR A 16 24.04 -6.06 -10.71
N TYR A 17 22.99 -5.50 -11.31
CA TYR A 17 21.69 -5.29 -10.70
C TYR A 17 21.01 -6.62 -10.37
N LYS A 18 20.42 -6.69 -9.17
CA LYS A 18 19.58 -7.79 -8.71
C LYS A 18 18.32 -7.22 -8.09
N ASP A 19 17.15 -7.72 -8.50
CA ASP A 19 15.89 -7.46 -7.81
C ASP A 19 15.72 -8.35 -6.55
N GLU A 20 14.62 -8.20 -5.83
CA GLU A 20 14.29 -8.96 -4.60
C GLU A 20 14.26 -10.48 -4.78
N LYS A 21 14.19 -10.96 -6.03
CA LYS A 21 14.23 -12.39 -6.39
C LYS A 21 15.57 -12.79 -6.99
N ASN A 22 16.62 -11.98 -6.81
CA ASN A 22 17.92 -12.11 -7.47
C ASN A 22 17.83 -12.18 -9.00
N SER A 23 16.81 -11.55 -9.59
CA SER A 23 16.59 -11.55 -11.03
C SER A 23 16.97 -10.19 -11.65
N PRO A 24 17.59 -10.18 -12.84
CA PRO A 24 17.80 -8.96 -13.61
C PRO A 24 16.52 -8.46 -14.30
N ALA A 25 15.44 -9.26 -14.29
CA ALA A 25 14.21 -8.96 -15.02
C ALA A 25 13.56 -7.64 -14.58
N GLY A 26 13.65 -7.30 -13.28
CA GLY A 26 13.19 -6.02 -12.76
C GLY A 26 13.84 -4.83 -13.45
N LEU A 27 15.13 -4.89 -13.77
CA LEU A 27 15.83 -3.80 -14.46
C LEU A 27 15.41 -3.69 -15.92
N LEU A 28 15.31 -4.82 -16.62
CA LEU A 28 14.84 -4.85 -18.01
C LEU A 28 13.43 -4.27 -18.14
N HIS A 29 12.53 -4.62 -17.23
CA HIS A 29 11.17 -4.06 -17.22
C HIS A 29 11.19 -2.55 -16.95
N PHE A 30 12.01 -2.10 -16.01
CA PHE A 30 12.15 -0.67 -15.69
C PHE A 30 12.73 0.14 -16.86
N HIS A 31 13.73 -0.40 -17.55
CA HIS A 31 14.26 0.19 -18.79
C HIS A 31 13.14 0.34 -19.84
N LYS A 32 12.33 -0.71 -20.08
CA LYS A 32 11.22 -0.64 -21.04
C LYS A 32 10.22 0.47 -20.69
N LEU A 33 9.84 0.59 -19.41
CA LEU A 33 8.94 1.66 -18.95
C LEU A 33 9.51 3.06 -19.19
N ASN A 34 10.82 3.24 -19.00
CA ASN A 34 11.51 4.49 -19.28
C ASN A 34 11.46 4.86 -20.76
N ILE A 35 11.75 3.89 -21.64
CA ILE A 35 11.67 4.10 -23.09
C ILE A 35 10.24 4.48 -23.49
N CYS A 36 9.22 3.75 -23.02
CA CYS A 36 7.82 4.07 -23.32
C CYS A 36 7.43 5.46 -22.83
N LEU A 37 7.91 5.89 -21.66
CA LEU A 37 7.63 7.23 -21.15
C LEU A 37 8.25 8.31 -22.03
N ILE A 38 9.52 8.16 -22.41
CA ILE A 38 10.21 9.12 -23.28
C ILE A 38 9.53 9.21 -24.64
N GLU A 39 9.16 8.07 -25.23
CA GLU A 39 8.42 8.03 -26.49
C GLU A 39 7.06 8.73 -26.39
N ALA A 40 6.32 8.51 -25.30
CA ALA A 40 5.06 9.19 -25.06
C ALA A 40 5.24 10.71 -24.92
N MET A 41 6.31 11.16 -24.25
CA MET A 41 6.61 12.59 -24.13
C MET A 41 7.03 13.22 -25.46
N CYS A 42 7.77 12.50 -26.31
CA CYS A 42 8.10 12.95 -27.67
C CYS A 42 6.84 13.10 -28.54
N LEU A 43 5.89 12.17 -28.43
CA LEU A 43 4.62 12.30 -29.14
C LEU A 43 3.80 13.51 -28.68
N ILE A 44 3.85 13.82 -27.38
CA ILE A 44 3.19 14.99 -26.80
C ILE A 44 3.84 16.30 -27.29
N GLU A 45 5.17 16.34 -27.39
CA GLU A 45 5.94 17.47 -27.94
C GLU A 45 5.57 17.72 -29.43
N VAL A 46 5.52 16.66 -30.24
CA VAL A 46 5.13 16.78 -31.66
C VAL A 46 3.67 17.21 -31.84
N GLN A 47 2.80 16.89 -30.87
CA GLN A 47 1.37 17.21 -30.88
C GLN A 47 1.01 18.55 -30.22
N GLU A 48 1.99 19.40 -29.91
CA GLU A 48 1.82 20.68 -29.20
C GLU A 48 0.68 21.57 -29.75
N THR A 49 0.43 21.52 -31.06
CA THR A 49 -0.65 22.27 -31.73
C THR A 49 -2.06 21.84 -31.34
N THR A 50 -2.25 20.64 -30.78
CA THR A 50 -3.57 20.12 -30.34
C THR A 50 -3.79 20.19 -28.82
N LEU A 51 -2.73 20.40 -28.04
CA LEU A 51 -2.75 20.44 -26.58
C LEU A 51 -2.61 21.84 -25.98
N GLY A 52 -2.60 22.90 -26.79
CA GLY A 52 -2.38 24.30 -26.36
C GLY A 52 -3.32 24.81 -25.25
N SER A 53 -4.45 24.14 -24.99
CA SER A 53 -5.35 24.47 -23.88
C SER A 53 -5.04 23.74 -22.56
N ILE A 54 -4.12 22.77 -22.53
CA ILE A 54 -4.01 21.81 -21.42
C ILE A 54 -3.05 22.28 -20.30
N ARG A 55 -2.20 23.30 -20.48
CA ARG A 55 -0.94 23.34 -19.68
C ARG A 55 -0.36 24.70 -19.30
N LEU A 56 -1.18 25.69 -18.97
CA LEU A 56 -0.71 26.88 -18.27
C LEU A 56 -1.50 27.03 -16.97
N SER A 57 -0.93 26.54 -15.87
CA SER A 57 -1.48 26.89 -14.56
C SER A 57 -1.15 28.34 -14.26
N LYS A 58 -2.09 29.11 -13.71
CA LYS A 58 -1.77 30.43 -13.13
C LYS A 58 -0.93 30.23 -11.87
N SER A 59 -0.15 31.24 -11.48
CA SER A 59 0.65 31.20 -10.24
C SER A 59 -0.20 30.83 -9.01
N GLU A 60 -1.45 31.29 -8.97
CA GLU A 60 -2.44 30.98 -7.93
C GLU A 60 -2.94 29.53 -7.94
N GLN A 61 -2.90 28.86 -9.08
CA GLN A 61 -3.24 27.43 -9.19
C GLN A 61 -2.08 26.56 -8.71
N ILE A 62 -0.82 26.97 -8.93
CA ILE A 62 0.36 26.24 -8.43
C ILE A 62 0.33 26.15 -6.91
N THR A 63 0.03 27.24 -6.21
CA THR A 63 -0.04 27.22 -4.73
C THR A 63 -1.16 26.32 -4.23
N LEU A 64 -2.31 26.29 -4.92
CA LEU A 64 -3.39 25.36 -4.62
C LEU A 64 -2.99 23.90 -4.91
N GLU A 65 -2.36 23.62 -6.05
CA GLU A 65 -1.87 22.29 -6.41
C GLU A 65 -0.85 21.77 -5.38
N GLN A 66 0.10 22.61 -4.94
CA GLN A 66 1.08 22.26 -3.91
C GLN A 66 0.43 21.87 -2.58
N VAL A 67 -0.62 22.58 -2.17
CA VAL A 67 -1.34 22.32 -0.91
C VAL A 67 -2.30 21.14 -1.06
N THR A 68 -2.83 20.89 -2.25
CA THR A 68 -3.92 19.95 -2.47
C THR A 68 -3.45 18.63 -3.05
N TRP A 69 -2.26 18.50 -3.65
CA TRP A 69 -1.79 17.23 -4.24
C TRP A 69 -0.94 16.41 -3.27
N ARG A 70 -1.15 15.08 -3.26
CA ARG A 70 -0.47 14.13 -2.34
C ARG A 70 1.04 14.24 -2.46
N ASP A 71 1.52 14.10 -3.68
CA ASP A 71 2.91 14.25 -4.06
C ASP A 71 3.03 15.54 -4.86
N TYR A 72 4.16 16.24 -4.79
CA TYR A 72 4.39 17.43 -5.62
C TYR A 72 5.87 17.50 -5.99
N PRO A 73 6.23 17.74 -7.27
CA PRO A 73 7.61 17.76 -7.69
C PRO A 73 8.37 18.95 -7.09
N ASN A 74 9.56 18.68 -6.55
CA ASN A 74 10.44 19.67 -5.93
C ASN A 74 11.68 20.01 -6.76
N ASN A 75 11.87 19.34 -7.90
CA ASN A 75 13.04 19.45 -8.78
C ASN A 75 12.78 20.28 -10.04
N LEU A 76 11.64 21.00 -10.11
CA LEU A 76 11.27 21.87 -11.21
C LEU A 76 11.29 23.33 -10.76
N THR A 77 11.75 24.22 -11.64
CA THR A 77 11.73 25.67 -11.47
C THR A 77 10.31 26.23 -11.62
N GLN A 78 10.08 27.47 -11.18
CA GLN A 78 8.75 28.07 -11.27
C GLN A 78 8.22 28.17 -12.70
N ALA A 79 9.09 28.42 -13.69
CA ALA A 79 8.72 28.46 -15.10
C ALA A 79 8.29 27.07 -15.61
N GLU A 80 9.01 26.01 -15.20
CA GLU A 80 8.72 24.61 -15.54
C GLU A 80 7.45 24.11 -14.82
N LEU A 81 7.14 24.61 -13.62
CA LEU A 81 5.88 24.31 -12.93
C LEU A 81 4.67 24.95 -13.63
N LEU A 82 4.83 26.17 -14.15
CA LEU A 82 3.80 26.86 -14.92
C LEU A 82 3.57 26.16 -16.25
N ASN A 83 4.66 25.81 -16.95
CA ASN A 83 4.63 25.11 -18.22
C ASN A 83 5.56 23.87 -18.19
N PRO A 84 5.02 22.68 -17.88
CA PRO A 84 5.82 21.46 -17.86
C PRO A 84 6.26 20.99 -19.25
N LEU A 85 5.72 21.56 -20.34
CA LEU A 85 6.21 21.26 -21.70
C LEU A 85 7.60 21.85 -21.94
N LEU A 86 7.96 22.97 -21.28
CA LEU A 86 9.32 23.51 -21.37
C LEU A 86 10.37 22.48 -20.94
N VAL A 87 10.03 21.63 -19.97
CA VAL A 87 10.92 20.54 -19.53
C VAL A 87 11.09 19.50 -20.63
N VAL A 88 10.02 19.21 -21.37
CA VAL A 88 10.03 18.25 -22.49
C VAL A 88 10.87 18.81 -23.64
N ASP A 89 10.69 20.08 -23.99
CA ASP A 89 11.46 20.75 -25.04
C ASP A 89 12.95 20.78 -24.70
N ILE A 90 13.29 21.21 -23.47
CA ILE A 90 14.69 21.23 -23.00
C ILE A 90 15.28 19.82 -22.99
N PHE A 91 14.49 18.81 -22.57
CA PHE A 91 14.92 17.42 -22.56
C PHE A 91 15.32 16.94 -23.96
N PHE A 92 14.52 17.22 -24.99
CA PHE A 92 14.81 16.80 -26.37
C PHE A 92 15.77 17.72 -27.14
N GLN A 93 16.01 18.95 -26.65
CA GLN A 93 17.11 19.81 -27.14
C GLN A 93 18.48 19.29 -26.73
N GLU A 94 18.60 18.71 -25.53
CA GLU A 94 19.87 18.19 -25.03
C GLU A 94 20.26 16.87 -25.70
N TYR A 95 19.30 15.94 -25.86
CA TYR A 95 19.52 14.71 -26.60
C TYR A 95 18.26 14.29 -27.38
N SER A 96 18.46 13.83 -28.61
CA SER A 96 17.39 13.26 -29.42
C SER A 96 16.89 11.92 -28.86
N LEU A 97 15.66 11.53 -29.21
CA LEU A 97 15.07 10.24 -28.82
C LEU A 97 15.99 9.03 -29.13
N PRO A 98 16.63 8.93 -30.32
CA PRO A 98 17.59 7.85 -30.58
C PRO A 98 18.79 7.85 -29.62
N GLN A 99 19.32 9.02 -29.27
CA GLN A 99 20.45 9.14 -28.33
C GLN A 99 20.04 8.70 -26.93
N TYR A 100 18.87 9.08 -26.45
CA TYR A 100 18.35 8.59 -25.16
C TYR A 100 18.14 7.08 -25.15
N ARG A 101 17.63 6.49 -26.24
CA ARG A 101 17.49 5.04 -26.37
C ARG A 101 18.85 4.35 -26.27
N GLU A 102 19.86 4.88 -26.95
CA GLU A 102 21.22 4.33 -26.93
C GLU A 102 21.85 4.45 -25.54
N GLN A 103 21.77 5.62 -24.90
CA GLN A 103 22.30 5.85 -23.56
C GLN A 103 21.62 4.96 -22.51
N LEU A 104 20.29 4.85 -22.54
CA LEU A 104 19.55 3.97 -21.63
C LEU A 104 19.83 2.49 -21.88
N TYR A 105 20.04 2.10 -23.14
CA TYR A 105 20.47 0.75 -23.46
C TYR A 105 21.88 0.45 -22.94
N GLN A 106 22.81 1.41 -23.07
CA GLN A 106 24.14 1.29 -22.47
C GLN A 106 24.02 1.16 -20.95
N TRP A 107 23.20 1.98 -20.29
CA TRP A 107 22.95 1.86 -18.85
C TRP A 107 22.34 0.52 -18.46
N LEU A 108 21.46 -0.04 -19.28
CA LEU A 108 20.93 -1.38 -19.07
C LEU A 108 22.06 -2.42 -19.17
N SER A 109 22.89 -2.33 -20.20
CA SER A 109 24.00 -3.27 -20.41
C SER A 109 25.02 -3.22 -19.25
N TYR A 110 25.37 -2.03 -18.76
CA TYR A 110 26.26 -1.87 -17.61
C TYR A 110 25.60 -2.30 -16.31
N GLY A 111 24.34 -1.92 -16.10
CA GLY A 111 23.57 -2.36 -14.93
C GLY A 111 23.36 -3.87 -14.88
N LEU A 112 23.49 -4.59 -15.99
CA LEU A 112 23.44 -6.05 -16.06
C LEU A 112 24.83 -6.71 -16.08
N SER A 113 25.90 -5.92 -16.14
CA SER A 113 27.28 -6.36 -16.21
C SER A 113 27.96 -6.21 -14.85
N ALA A 114 28.94 -7.07 -14.56
CA ALA A 114 29.82 -6.89 -13.40
C ALA A 114 30.91 -5.82 -13.65
N LYS A 115 30.95 -5.21 -14.84
CA LYS A 115 31.90 -4.15 -15.18
C LYS A 115 31.27 -2.79 -14.94
N ALA A 116 31.92 -1.99 -14.11
CA ALA A 116 31.54 -0.59 -13.92
C ALA A 116 31.70 0.18 -15.23
N ALA A 117 30.79 1.11 -15.50
CA ALA A 117 30.84 1.96 -16.70
C ALA A 117 31.99 2.99 -16.69
N ARG A 118 32.80 3.04 -15.61
CA ARG A 118 33.85 4.05 -15.36
C ARG A 118 34.90 4.15 -16.47
N GLU A 119 35.07 3.10 -17.29
CA GLU A 119 36.03 3.08 -18.39
C GLU A 119 35.44 3.58 -19.72
N PHE A 120 34.11 3.68 -19.85
CA PHE A 120 33.44 3.86 -21.16
C PHE A 120 32.31 4.89 -21.17
N VAL A 121 31.81 5.32 -20.01
CA VAL A 121 30.75 6.33 -19.88
C VAL A 121 31.28 7.47 -19.04
N ASP A 122 31.24 8.70 -19.58
CA ASP A 122 31.58 9.89 -18.82
C ASP A 122 30.60 10.06 -17.65
N THR A 123 31.13 10.17 -16.44
CA THR A 123 30.33 10.35 -15.22
C THR A 123 29.50 11.63 -15.27
N ILE A 124 29.99 12.65 -15.98
CA ILE A 124 29.28 13.93 -16.17
C ILE A 124 28.03 13.70 -17.03
N ASP A 125 28.15 13.01 -18.15
CA ASP A 125 27.03 12.72 -19.04
C ASP A 125 26.01 11.78 -18.38
N LEU A 126 26.48 10.82 -17.58
CA LEU A 126 25.62 9.94 -16.80
C LEU A 126 24.80 10.70 -15.75
N VAL A 127 25.40 11.66 -15.05
CA VAL A 127 24.68 12.51 -14.09
C VAL A 127 23.66 13.40 -14.81
N LYS A 128 24.02 14.00 -15.95
CA LYS A 128 23.08 14.80 -16.74
C LYS A 128 21.86 14.00 -17.20
N VAL A 129 22.07 12.83 -17.80
CA VAL A 129 20.98 11.95 -18.23
C VAL A 129 20.08 11.55 -17.05
N TYR A 130 20.69 11.27 -15.89
CA TYR A 130 19.95 10.99 -14.66
C TYR A 130 19.06 12.16 -14.23
N GLU A 131 19.60 13.38 -14.16
CA GLU A 131 18.89 14.59 -13.76
C GLU A 131 17.76 14.93 -14.74
N ASN A 132 18.02 14.80 -16.04
CA ASN A 132 17.03 15.02 -17.09
C ASN A 132 15.85 14.05 -16.97
N LEU A 133 16.11 12.77 -16.69
CA LEU A 133 15.06 11.78 -16.47
C LEU A 133 14.24 12.08 -15.20
N GLN A 134 14.87 12.56 -14.13
CA GLN A 134 14.14 12.99 -12.93
C GLN A 134 13.23 14.18 -13.22
N LYS A 135 13.70 15.18 -13.98
CA LYS A 135 12.88 16.32 -14.39
C LYS A 135 11.74 15.88 -15.30
N LEU A 136 12.01 15.00 -16.26
CA LEU A 136 11.00 14.46 -17.18
C LEU A 136 9.91 13.69 -16.41
N TYR A 137 10.26 12.88 -15.41
CA TYR A 137 9.27 12.21 -14.56
C TYR A 137 8.35 13.19 -13.85
N SER A 138 8.93 14.25 -13.28
CA SER A 138 8.19 15.29 -12.59
C SER A 138 7.25 16.04 -13.53
N ALA A 139 7.72 16.41 -14.72
CA ALA A 139 6.91 17.05 -15.75
C ALA A 139 5.78 16.13 -16.24
N ALA A 140 6.10 14.86 -16.56
CA ALA A 140 5.12 13.86 -16.98
C ALA A 140 4.03 13.63 -15.91
N TRP A 141 4.40 13.62 -14.64
CA TRP A 141 3.47 13.50 -13.54
C TRP A 141 2.56 14.72 -13.41
N LEU A 142 3.10 15.95 -13.52
CA LEU A 142 2.30 17.18 -13.53
C LEU A 142 1.29 17.18 -14.68
N ILE A 143 1.78 16.82 -15.85
CA ILE A 143 0.99 16.67 -17.08
C ILE A 143 -0.17 15.71 -16.84
N HIS A 144 0.12 14.53 -16.29
CA HIS A 144 -0.90 13.53 -15.99
C HIS A 144 -1.91 14.04 -14.96
N GLN A 145 -1.46 14.66 -13.87
CA GLN A 145 -2.36 15.21 -12.84
C GLN A 145 -3.31 16.27 -13.36
N ARG A 146 -2.82 17.17 -14.21
CA ARG A 146 -3.63 18.26 -14.78
C ARG A 146 -4.59 17.78 -15.89
N THR A 147 -4.28 16.68 -16.55
CA THR A 147 -5.12 16.10 -17.63
C THR A 147 -6.12 15.07 -17.12
N THR A 148 -5.88 14.48 -15.95
CA THR A 148 -6.73 13.43 -15.39
C THR A 148 -7.96 14.03 -14.71
N ALA A 149 -9.13 13.43 -14.93
CA ALA A 149 -10.38 13.87 -14.30
C ALA A 149 -10.40 13.67 -12.77
N THR A 150 -9.55 12.79 -12.25
CA THR A 150 -9.42 12.43 -10.83
C THR A 150 -7.97 12.64 -10.36
N PRO A 151 -7.55 13.87 -10.00
CA PRO A 151 -6.19 14.12 -9.51
C PRO A 151 -5.94 13.48 -8.14
N TYR A 152 -4.69 13.13 -7.86
CA TYR A 152 -4.31 12.51 -6.59
C TYR A 152 -4.13 13.56 -5.49
N LEU A 153 -5.22 13.87 -4.81
CA LEU A 153 -5.27 14.92 -3.80
C LEU A 153 -4.80 14.44 -2.39
N LYS A 154 -4.14 15.34 -1.65
CA LYS A 154 -4.11 15.36 -0.18
C LYS A 154 -5.55 15.40 0.29
N VAL A 155 -5.90 14.52 1.21
CA VAL A 155 -7.25 14.49 1.79
C VAL A 155 -7.48 15.78 2.56
N SER A 156 -8.14 16.77 1.94
CA SER A 156 -8.52 18.03 2.58
C SER A 156 -9.87 17.84 3.27
N ARG A 157 -9.89 17.95 4.61
CA ARG A 157 -11.14 18.11 5.36
C ARG A 157 -11.77 19.46 5.01
N PRO A 158 -13.10 19.56 4.83
CA PRO A 158 -13.75 20.85 4.68
C PRO A 158 -13.63 21.62 6.00
N MET A 159 -12.98 22.78 5.96
CA MET A 159 -13.01 23.79 7.01
C MET A 159 -14.36 24.50 6.99
N THR A 160 -15.26 24.12 7.89
CA THR A 160 -16.25 25.05 8.45
C THR A 160 -15.61 25.75 9.64
N ASN A 161 -15.44 27.07 9.53
CA ASN A 161 -14.97 27.93 10.61
C ASN A 161 -16.00 28.00 11.75
N ASN A 162 -15.47 28.01 12.98
CA ASN A 162 -16.02 28.65 14.18
C ASN A 162 -17.24 28.01 14.86
N ALA A 163 -16.97 26.93 15.61
CA ALA A 163 -17.12 26.99 17.06
C ALA A 163 -16.02 26.11 17.69
N ASN A 164 -14.98 26.78 18.18
CA ASN A 164 -14.02 26.36 19.20
C ASN A 164 -13.38 24.96 19.08
N ILE A 165 -12.11 25.01 18.69
CA ILE A 165 -11.05 24.00 18.72
C ILE A 165 -11.20 23.03 19.91
N ASN A 166 -11.34 21.73 19.60
CA ASN A 166 -10.59 20.65 20.24
C ASN A 166 -10.46 19.45 19.27
N GLU A 167 -9.24 19.32 18.77
CA GLU A 167 -8.48 18.18 18.25
C GLU A 167 -9.15 16.78 18.23
N GLY A 168 -9.04 16.11 17.07
CA GLY A 168 -9.38 14.69 16.94
C GLY A 168 -9.65 14.27 15.51
N GLY A 169 -8.63 13.82 14.81
CA GLY A 169 -8.76 13.17 13.51
C GLY A 169 -9.59 11.88 13.61
N ILE A 170 -10.93 11.92 13.51
CA ILE A 170 -11.71 10.67 13.37
C ILE A 170 -11.35 10.05 12.02
N ILE A 171 -10.51 9.02 12.07
CA ILE A 171 -10.38 7.98 11.06
C ILE A 171 -11.78 7.39 10.91
N SER A 172 -12.47 7.62 9.80
CA SER A 172 -13.64 6.81 9.49
C SER A 172 -13.10 5.45 9.04
N LEU A 173 -13.01 4.53 9.99
CA LEU A 173 -12.83 3.10 9.70
C LEU A 173 -13.88 2.71 8.66
N TYR A 174 -13.49 1.87 7.70
CA TYR A 174 -14.43 1.34 6.70
C TYR A 174 -15.58 0.65 7.45
N GLN A 175 -16.76 1.27 7.44
CA GLN A 175 -17.91 0.75 8.18
C GLN A 175 -18.57 -0.30 7.31
N LEU A 176 -18.49 -1.57 7.74
CA LEU A 176 -19.25 -2.64 7.12
C LEU A 176 -20.74 -2.46 7.42
N ASN A 177 -21.59 -2.81 6.46
CA ASN A 177 -23.02 -2.87 6.68
C ASN A 177 -23.32 -4.07 7.59
N THR A 178 -23.52 -3.80 8.88
CA THR A 178 -23.80 -4.81 9.90
C THR A 178 -25.25 -5.29 9.90
N LEU A 179 -26.15 -4.59 9.21
CA LEU A 179 -27.54 -5.02 9.02
C LEU A 179 -27.60 -6.16 8.02
N VAL A 180 -28.07 -7.33 8.45
CA VAL A 180 -28.31 -8.47 7.56
C VAL A 180 -29.54 -8.15 6.70
N PRO A 181 -29.42 -8.04 5.36
CA PRO A 181 -30.57 -7.84 4.50
C PRO A 181 -31.49 -9.07 4.54
N PRO A 182 -32.83 -8.92 4.56
CA PRO A 182 -33.76 -10.05 4.58
C PRO A 182 -33.62 -10.97 3.36
N THR A 183 -33.14 -10.45 2.24
CA THR A 183 -32.83 -11.21 1.01
C THR A 183 -31.61 -12.12 1.14
N GLU A 184 -30.69 -11.84 2.07
CA GLU A 184 -29.44 -12.59 2.27
C GLU A 184 -29.53 -13.59 3.42
N GLN A 185 -30.57 -13.51 4.26
CA GLN A 185 -30.77 -14.40 5.40
C GLN A 185 -30.85 -15.89 5.01
N ALA A 186 -31.48 -16.19 3.86
CA ALA A 186 -31.52 -17.54 3.31
C ALA A 186 -30.15 -18.04 2.83
N LYS A 187 -29.30 -17.14 2.28
CA LYS A 187 -27.93 -17.47 1.87
C LYS A 187 -27.03 -17.71 3.08
N ILE A 188 -27.11 -16.83 4.07
CA ILE A 188 -26.36 -16.92 5.33
C ILE A 188 -26.72 -18.21 6.08
N SER A 189 -27.99 -18.59 6.12
CA SER A 189 -28.42 -19.85 6.75
C SER A 189 -27.79 -21.09 6.10
N LYS A 190 -27.66 -21.09 4.76
CA LYS A 190 -26.95 -22.15 4.04
C LYS A 190 -25.45 -22.16 4.35
N ILE A 191 -24.81 -20.98 4.40
CA ILE A 191 -23.39 -20.83 4.76
C ILE A 191 -23.14 -21.38 6.16
N VAL A 192 -23.97 -21.03 7.15
CA VAL A 192 -23.86 -21.57 8.51
C VAL A 192 -24.02 -23.08 8.53
N GLY A 193 -24.94 -23.64 7.73
CA GLY A 193 -25.09 -25.09 7.58
C GLY A 193 -23.80 -25.77 7.10
N ILE A 194 -23.13 -25.19 6.10
CA ILE A 194 -21.84 -25.68 5.59
C ILE A 194 -20.75 -25.57 6.66
N ILE A 195 -20.64 -24.41 7.32
CA ILE A 195 -19.64 -24.19 8.38
C ILE A 195 -19.81 -25.21 9.49
N LYS A 196 -21.03 -25.46 9.95
CA LYS A 196 -21.30 -26.47 10.99
C LYS A 196 -20.98 -27.89 10.55
N HIS A 197 -21.26 -28.24 9.30
CA HIS A 197 -20.95 -29.56 8.77
C HIS A 197 -19.44 -29.77 8.63
N LYS A 198 -18.71 -28.73 8.22
CA LYS A 198 -17.26 -28.80 7.97
C LYS A 198 -16.43 -28.60 9.24
N VAL A 199 -16.92 -27.80 10.18
CA VAL A 199 -16.27 -27.45 11.45
C VAL A 199 -17.27 -27.71 12.59
N PRO A 200 -17.40 -28.96 13.05
CA PRO A 200 -18.38 -29.35 14.07
C PRO A 200 -18.12 -28.67 15.43
N THR A 201 -16.90 -28.21 15.67
CA THR A 201 -16.48 -27.53 16.90
C THR A 201 -16.87 -26.06 16.95
N THR A 202 -17.56 -25.56 15.91
CA THR A 202 -18.06 -24.18 15.84
C THR A 202 -19.05 -23.91 16.97
N GLN A 203 -18.69 -22.96 17.84
CA GLN A 203 -19.53 -22.50 18.94
C GLN A 203 -20.31 -21.23 18.60
N CYS A 204 -19.81 -20.36 17.74
CA CYS A 204 -20.51 -19.13 17.38
C CYS A 204 -20.12 -18.66 15.98
N VAL A 205 -21.08 -18.06 15.27
CA VAL A 205 -20.84 -17.35 14.01
C VAL A 205 -21.47 -15.97 14.10
N ILE A 206 -20.63 -14.95 13.95
CA ILE A 206 -20.99 -13.54 14.01
C ILE A 206 -20.85 -12.93 12.62
N TYR A 207 -21.88 -12.22 12.17
CA TYR A 207 -21.84 -11.48 10.92
C TYR A 207 -21.15 -10.15 11.12
N LEU A 208 -19.98 -9.93 10.52
CA LEU A 208 -19.26 -8.66 10.64
C LEU A 208 -19.79 -7.61 9.67
N GLY A 209 -20.35 -8.05 8.54
CA GLY A 209 -20.99 -7.17 7.57
C GLY A 209 -20.61 -7.45 6.12
N THR A 210 -21.16 -6.63 5.22
CA THR A 210 -20.81 -6.56 3.80
C THR A 210 -20.24 -5.18 3.46
N ILE A 211 -19.52 -5.11 2.35
CA ILE A 211 -18.97 -3.85 1.83
C ILE A 211 -20.13 -3.03 1.22
N PRO A 212 -20.32 -1.75 1.59
CA PRO A 212 -21.44 -0.94 1.12
C PRO A 212 -21.60 -0.87 -0.41
N ASP A 213 -20.48 -0.85 -1.14
CA ASP A 213 -20.45 -0.80 -2.61
C ASP A 213 -20.37 -2.19 -3.28
N ASN A 214 -20.16 -3.25 -2.50
CA ASN A 214 -20.03 -4.62 -3.00
C ASN A 214 -20.62 -5.63 -2.02
N THR A 215 -21.90 -5.95 -2.22
CA THR A 215 -22.61 -6.96 -1.42
C THR A 215 -22.24 -8.40 -1.79
N GLU A 216 -21.36 -8.63 -2.76
CA GLU A 216 -20.95 -10.00 -3.10
C GLU A 216 -20.09 -10.67 -2.01
N ARG A 217 -19.39 -9.87 -1.19
CA ARG A 217 -18.46 -10.38 -0.17
C ARG A 217 -18.99 -10.24 1.25
N ILE A 218 -19.15 -11.39 1.90
CA ILE A 218 -19.67 -11.53 3.27
C ILE A 218 -18.50 -11.76 4.23
N PHE A 219 -18.40 -10.96 5.29
CA PHE A 219 -17.40 -11.13 6.36
C PHE A 219 -18.02 -11.82 7.58
N LEU A 220 -17.42 -12.92 8.01
CA LEU A 220 -17.88 -13.72 9.14
C LEU A 220 -16.76 -13.92 10.16
N LEU A 221 -17.10 -13.83 11.44
CA LEU A 221 -16.25 -14.28 12.55
C LEU A 221 -16.79 -15.61 13.07
N VAL A 222 -15.96 -16.64 13.07
CA VAL A 222 -16.30 -17.99 13.50
C VAL A 222 -15.52 -18.33 14.76
N LEU A 223 -16.21 -18.69 15.83
CA LEU A 223 -15.60 -19.08 17.11
C LEU A 223 -15.67 -20.59 17.30
N THR A 224 -14.56 -21.22 17.70
CA THR A 224 -14.47 -22.67 17.90
C THR A 224 -14.07 -23.04 19.35
N SER A 225 -14.51 -24.22 19.80
CA SER A 225 -14.37 -24.71 21.19
C SER A 225 -13.00 -25.29 21.56
N ARG A 226 -12.33 -25.94 20.62
CA ARG A 226 -11.10 -26.70 20.86
C ARG A 226 -10.03 -26.32 19.86
N GLU A 227 -8.78 -26.44 20.30
CA GLU A 227 -7.58 -26.50 19.48
C GLU A 227 -7.71 -27.70 18.52
N GLU A 228 -8.50 -27.53 17.46
CA GLU A 228 -8.33 -28.38 16.29
C GLU A 228 -6.87 -28.22 15.85
N THR A 229 -6.18 -29.33 15.66
CA THR A 229 -4.78 -29.37 15.21
C THR A 229 -4.56 -28.69 13.84
N ALA A 230 -5.64 -28.30 13.18
CA ALA A 230 -5.64 -27.45 12.01
C ALA A 230 -5.46 -25.99 12.43
N THR A 231 -4.38 -25.36 11.97
CA THR A 231 -4.14 -23.93 12.15
C THR A 231 -5.38 -23.12 11.71
N ALA A 232 -5.73 -22.05 12.43
CA ALA A 232 -6.89 -21.20 12.11
C ALA A 232 -6.92 -20.74 10.64
N GLN A 233 -5.74 -20.59 10.04
CA GLN A 233 -5.58 -20.26 8.62
C GLN A 233 -6.05 -21.38 7.68
N SER A 234 -5.82 -22.66 8.03
CA SER A 234 -6.32 -23.81 7.27
C SER A 234 -7.85 -23.88 7.32
N LEU A 235 -8.45 -23.60 8.48
CA LEU A 235 -9.90 -23.55 8.65
C LEU A 235 -10.54 -22.39 7.88
N ASN A 236 -9.89 -21.21 7.85
CA ASN A 236 -10.33 -20.09 7.01
C ASN A 236 -10.41 -20.53 5.54
N CYS A 237 -9.32 -21.06 4.97
CA CYS A 237 -9.30 -21.50 3.58
C CYS A 237 -10.36 -22.57 3.30
N LEU A 238 -10.53 -23.53 4.21
CA LEU A 238 -11.53 -24.58 4.08
C LEU A 238 -12.97 -24.04 4.03
N ILE A 239 -13.29 -23.06 4.88
CA ILE A 239 -14.62 -22.41 4.90
C ILE A 239 -14.83 -21.57 3.64
N GLU A 240 -13.83 -20.77 3.24
CA GLU A 240 -13.90 -19.92 2.06
C GLU A 240 -14.09 -20.75 0.77
N ASP A 241 -13.35 -21.85 0.64
CA ASP A 241 -13.47 -22.76 -0.49
C ASP A 241 -14.81 -23.49 -0.51
N SER A 242 -15.29 -23.94 0.66
CA SER A 242 -16.58 -24.65 0.77
C SER A 242 -17.79 -23.75 0.51
N CYS A 243 -17.65 -22.43 0.67
CA CYS A 243 -18.74 -21.47 0.47
C CYS A 243 -18.73 -20.82 -0.92
N ARG A 244 -17.74 -21.12 -1.77
CA ARG A 244 -17.52 -20.50 -3.07
C ARG A 244 -18.74 -20.58 -4.00
N ASP A 245 -19.51 -21.66 -3.91
CA ASP A 245 -20.71 -21.90 -4.72
C ASP A 245 -21.94 -21.06 -4.29
N ILE A 246 -21.92 -20.50 -3.08
CA ILE A 246 -23.02 -19.70 -2.52
C ILE A 246 -22.72 -18.21 -2.58
N GLY A 247 -21.44 -17.83 -2.45
CA GLY A 247 -20.98 -16.44 -2.53
C GLY A 247 -19.52 -16.29 -2.12
N LYS A 248 -18.95 -15.09 -2.27
CA LYS A 248 -17.59 -14.81 -1.79
C LYS A 248 -17.65 -14.61 -0.28
N VAL A 249 -17.22 -15.60 0.49
CA VAL A 249 -17.16 -15.50 1.95
C VAL A 249 -15.72 -15.25 2.37
N THR A 250 -15.50 -14.40 3.36
CA THR A 250 -14.23 -14.26 4.08
C THR A 250 -14.47 -14.61 5.53
N ALA A 251 -13.82 -15.68 6.00
CA ALA A 251 -14.02 -16.21 7.35
C ALA A 251 -12.79 -15.89 8.22
N LEU A 252 -13.05 -15.34 9.40
CA LEU A 252 -12.07 -15.14 10.45
C LEU A 252 -12.33 -16.16 11.56
N VAL A 253 -11.56 -17.23 11.61
CA VAL A 253 -11.69 -18.26 12.64
C VAL A 253 -10.83 -17.92 13.85
N HIS A 254 -11.44 -17.89 15.04
CA HIS A 254 -10.76 -17.68 16.32
C HIS A 254 -11.23 -18.67 17.38
N TYR A 255 -10.38 -18.94 18.37
CA TYR A 255 -10.79 -19.71 19.54
C TYR A 255 -11.61 -18.85 20.49
N THR A 256 -12.63 -19.46 21.09
CA THR A 256 -13.45 -18.80 22.10
C THR A 256 -12.62 -18.31 23.29
N THR A 257 -11.66 -19.10 23.76
CA THR A 257 -10.75 -18.72 24.84
C THR A 257 -9.93 -17.49 24.47
N ALA A 258 -9.37 -17.45 23.25
CA ALA A 258 -8.61 -16.32 22.75
C ALA A 258 -9.47 -15.04 22.65
N MET A 259 -10.72 -15.17 22.23
CA MET A 259 -11.68 -14.06 22.20
C MET A 259 -11.97 -13.54 23.62
N LEU A 260 -12.27 -14.42 24.58
CA LEU A 260 -12.53 -14.03 25.98
C LEU A 260 -11.32 -13.34 26.62
N THR A 261 -10.12 -13.86 26.42
CA THR A 261 -8.89 -13.21 26.89
C THR A 261 -8.66 -11.87 26.18
N ALA A 262 -8.90 -11.78 24.88
CA ALA A 262 -8.75 -10.53 24.14
C ALA A 262 -9.78 -9.46 24.56
N LEU A 263 -10.99 -9.87 24.94
CA LEU A 263 -12.00 -8.99 25.51
C LEU A 263 -11.60 -8.48 26.89
N ALA A 264 -11.10 -9.36 27.77
CA ALA A 264 -10.54 -8.95 29.05
C ALA A 264 -9.40 -7.94 28.87
N ASN A 265 -8.64 -8.06 27.78
CA ASN A 265 -7.54 -7.16 27.40
C ASN A 265 -7.98 -5.94 26.57
N ASN A 266 -9.26 -5.59 26.55
CA ASN A 266 -9.81 -4.42 25.83
C ASN A 266 -9.51 -4.40 24.32
N SER A 267 -9.53 -5.56 23.66
CA SER A 267 -9.38 -5.62 22.20
C SER A 267 -10.53 -4.93 21.49
N ARG A 268 -10.21 -3.86 20.73
CA ARG A 268 -11.18 -3.06 19.97
C ARG A 268 -11.94 -3.90 18.94
N PHE A 269 -11.27 -4.86 18.29
CA PHE A 269 -11.88 -5.72 17.28
C PHE A 269 -12.98 -6.61 17.87
N PHE A 270 -12.70 -7.34 18.95
CA PHE A 270 -13.70 -8.24 19.55
C PHE A 270 -14.83 -7.48 20.26
N HIS A 271 -14.56 -6.30 20.81
CA HIS A 271 -15.62 -5.43 21.33
C HIS A 271 -16.58 -5.03 20.20
N HIS A 272 -16.06 -4.61 19.05
CA HIS A 272 -16.89 -4.29 17.90
C HIS A 272 -17.66 -5.52 17.39
N ALA A 273 -16.99 -6.68 17.28
CA ALA A 273 -17.61 -7.90 16.80
C ALA A 273 -18.79 -8.37 17.68
N ILE A 274 -18.73 -8.21 19.00
CA ILE A 274 -19.86 -8.57 19.89
C ILE A 274 -21.10 -7.70 19.66
N HIS A 275 -20.91 -6.47 19.19
CA HIS A 275 -22.04 -5.59 18.83
C HIS A 275 -22.66 -5.94 17.48
N CYS A 276 -22.02 -6.80 16.69
CA CYS A 276 -22.56 -7.26 15.42
C CYS A 276 -23.56 -8.42 15.61
N PRO A 277 -24.46 -8.66 14.64
CA PRO A 277 -25.49 -9.68 14.80
C PRO A 277 -24.90 -11.09 14.81
N VAL A 278 -25.25 -11.84 15.85
CA VAL A 278 -24.90 -13.25 16.02
C VAL A 278 -25.86 -14.08 15.19
N ILE A 279 -25.33 -14.80 14.19
CA ILE A 279 -26.12 -15.65 13.30
C ILE A 279 -26.32 -17.04 13.90
N TYR A 280 -25.30 -17.54 14.61
CA TYR A 280 -25.32 -18.85 15.23
C TYR A 280 -24.62 -18.79 16.59
N LEU A 281 -25.25 -19.38 17.60
CA LEU A 281 -24.68 -19.55 18.92
C LEU A 281 -25.01 -20.97 19.40
N SER A 282 -23.97 -21.72 19.76
CA SER A 282 -24.11 -22.99 20.46
C SER A 282 -24.53 -22.72 21.90
N GLY A 283 -25.46 -23.52 22.44
CA GLY A 283 -26.00 -23.33 23.79
C GLY A 283 -24.96 -23.38 24.91
N ASP A 284 -23.79 -23.98 24.64
CA ASP A 284 -22.69 -24.10 25.59
C ASP A 284 -21.85 -22.81 25.74
N LEU A 285 -22.05 -21.81 24.86
CA LEU A 285 -21.30 -20.56 24.88
C LEU A 285 -22.15 -19.39 25.36
N ILE A 286 -21.74 -18.78 26.48
CA ILE A 286 -22.31 -17.53 26.98
C ILE A 286 -21.42 -16.39 26.52
N LEU A 287 -21.93 -15.55 25.62
CA LEU A 287 -21.23 -14.33 25.21
C LEU A 287 -21.26 -13.29 26.35
N PRO A 288 -20.13 -12.67 26.71
CA PRO A 288 -20.10 -11.66 27.74
C PRO A 288 -20.89 -10.42 27.31
N THR A 289 -21.54 -9.75 28.27
CA THR A 289 -22.24 -8.50 27.99
C THR A 289 -21.24 -7.42 27.58
N PRO A 290 -21.50 -6.67 26.49
CA PRO A 290 -20.58 -5.66 26.02
C PRO A 290 -20.46 -4.55 27.04
N LYS A 291 -19.28 -4.43 27.65
CA LYS A 291 -18.96 -3.30 28.54
C LYS A 291 -18.53 -2.10 27.68
N PRO A 292 -18.93 -0.87 28.03
CA PRO A 292 -18.43 0.33 27.34
C PRO A 292 -16.91 0.42 27.52
N LEU A 293 -16.18 0.64 26.43
CA LEU A 293 -14.72 0.76 26.45
C LEU A 293 -14.31 1.93 27.38
N GLU A 294 -13.64 1.61 28.49
CA GLU A 294 -13.06 2.63 29.38
C GLU A 294 -11.88 3.31 28.67
N ARG A 295 -12.07 4.57 28.26
CA ARG A 295 -11.07 5.37 27.53
C ARG A 295 -9.75 5.58 28.28
N ILE A 296 -9.71 5.35 29.59
CA ILE A 296 -8.58 5.70 30.47
C ILE A 296 -7.55 4.56 30.51
N ALA A 297 -7.98 3.30 30.67
CA ALA A 297 -7.10 2.13 30.63
C ALA A 297 -6.46 1.89 29.23
N ALA A 298 -7.07 2.45 28.18
CA ALA A 298 -6.56 2.36 26.81
C ALA A 298 -5.28 3.19 26.59
N LYS A 299 -5.13 4.37 27.23
CA LYS A 299 -3.94 5.22 27.04
C LYS A 299 -2.67 4.61 27.63
N GLU A 300 -2.74 4.02 28.81
CA GLU A 300 -1.59 3.35 29.44
C GLU A 300 -1.21 2.07 28.69
N SER A 301 -2.20 1.30 28.24
CA SER A 301 -1.96 0.12 27.40
C SER A 301 -1.45 0.48 25.99
N GLU A 302 -1.88 1.62 25.42
CA GLU A 302 -1.42 2.11 24.12
C GLU A 302 0.00 2.66 24.18
N SER A 303 0.37 3.40 25.23
CA SER A 303 1.75 3.83 25.44
C SER A 303 2.67 2.63 25.69
N PHE A 304 2.24 1.66 26.50
CA PHE A 304 3.01 0.43 26.74
C PHE A 304 3.13 -0.44 25.47
N LYS A 305 2.05 -0.58 24.68
CA LYS A 305 2.09 -1.29 23.39
C LYS A 305 2.94 -0.56 22.36
N TRP A 306 2.86 0.77 22.33
CA TRP A 306 3.70 1.59 21.47
C TRP A 306 5.17 1.47 21.84
N GLU A 307 5.52 1.56 23.12
CA GLU A 307 6.88 1.35 23.59
C GLU A 307 7.36 -0.08 23.32
N SER A 308 6.48 -1.08 23.47
CA SER A 308 6.79 -2.46 23.11
C SER A 308 7.01 -2.65 21.61
N TRP A 309 6.18 -2.04 20.76
CA TRP A 309 6.33 -2.08 19.30
C TRP A 309 7.54 -1.29 18.82
N LEU A 310 7.83 -0.16 19.45
CA LEU A 310 9.03 0.64 19.21
C LEU A 310 10.28 -0.13 19.65
N SER A 311 10.25 -0.80 20.79
CA SER A 311 11.33 -1.67 21.27
C SER A 311 11.53 -2.85 20.32
N GLN A 312 10.46 -3.56 19.95
CA GLN A 312 10.54 -4.66 18.98
C GLN A 312 11.04 -4.18 17.62
N GLY A 313 10.59 -3.02 17.14
CA GLY A 313 11.09 -2.40 15.92
C GLY A 313 12.59 -2.10 15.98
N LYS A 314 13.07 -1.60 17.13
CA LYS A 314 14.50 -1.38 17.39
C LYS A 314 15.28 -2.68 17.49
N ASP A 315 14.72 -3.72 18.11
CA ASP A 315 15.35 -5.04 18.24
C ASP A 315 15.44 -5.74 16.88
N PHE A 316 14.40 -5.62 16.04
CA PHE A 316 14.43 -6.11 14.67
C PHE A 316 15.44 -5.35 13.82
N LEU A 317 15.54 -4.03 13.99
CA LEU A 317 16.54 -3.22 13.30
C LEU A 317 17.97 -3.59 13.76
N ALA A 318 18.20 -3.71 15.06
CA ALA A 318 19.49 -4.12 15.61
C ALA A 318 19.86 -5.56 15.21
N GLY A 319 18.89 -6.46 15.14
CA GLY A 319 19.06 -7.82 14.62
C GLY A 319 19.41 -7.82 13.14
N ALA A 320 18.72 -7.01 12.32
CA ALA A 320 19.07 -6.84 10.92
C ALA A 320 20.50 -6.31 10.76
N GLU A 321 20.89 -5.28 11.52
CA GLU A 321 22.24 -4.74 11.53
C GLU A 321 23.29 -5.75 11.98
N PHE A 322 23.00 -6.57 12.99
CA PHE A 322 23.88 -7.63 13.48
C PHE A 322 24.13 -8.71 12.42
N TYR A 323 23.08 -9.21 11.77
CA TYR A 323 23.22 -10.19 10.70
C TYR A 323 23.87 -9.61 9.44
N LEU A 324 23.67 -8.32 9.17
CA LEU A 324 24.41 -7.60 8.14
C LEU A 324 25.90 -7.48 8.47
N ARG A 325 26.29 -7.30 9.74
CA ARG A 325 27.71 -7.28 10.16
C ARG A 325 28.38 -8.65 10.15
N GLN A 326 27.61 -9.74 10.26
CA GLN A 326 28.10 -11.12 10.14
C GLN A 326 28.03 -11.68 8.71
N ASP A 327 27.74 -10.83 7.73
CA ASP A 327 27.65 -11.19 6.30
C ASP A 327 26.55 -12.24 5.98
N ALA A 328 25.54 -12.35 6.86
CA ALA A 328 24.39 -13.23 6.72
C ALA A 328 23.16 -12.45 6.20
N ALA A 329 23.29 -11.85 5.01
CA ALA A 329 22.29 -10.92 4.45
C ALA A 329 20.88 -11.52 4.28
N ASN A 330 20.77 -12.83 4.02
CA ASN A 330 19.47 -13.51 3.92
C ASN A 330 18.74 -13.60 5.27
N ALA A 331 19.48 -13.67 6.37
CA ALA A 331 18.91 -13.68 7.72
C ALA A 331 18.45 -12.27 8.16
N ALA A 332 19.04 -11.21 7.60
CA ALA A 332 18.67 -9.82 7.88
C ALA A 332 17.37 -9.37 7.17
N LEU A 333 16.92 -10.09 6.13
CA LEU A 333 15.68 -9.77 5.40
C LEU A 333 14.41 -10.00 6.23
N PHE A 334 14.44 -11.04 7.08
CA PHE A 334 13.29 -11.42 7.90
C PHE A 334 12.93 -10.35 8.96
N PRO A 335 13.88 -9.78 9.73
CA PRO A 335 13.59 -8.64 10.59
C PRO A 335 13.08 -7.41 9.82
N CYS A 336 13.63 -7.10 8.64
CA CYS A 336 13.23 -5.90 7.86
C CYS A 336 11.78 -5.94 7.36
N THR A 337 11.29 -7.10 6.92
CA THR A 337 9.88 -7.26 6.52
C THR A 337 8.91 -7.17 7.70
N LYS A 338 9.34 -7.57 8.90
CA LYS A 338 8.55 -7.42 10.13
C LYS A 338 8.46 -5.97 10.60
N VAL A 339 9.51 -5.17 10.43
CA VAL A 339 9.49 -3.73 10.73
C VAL A 339 8.41 -3.00 9.92
N GLN A 340 8.23 -3.32 8.64
CA GLN A 340 7.16 -2.76 7.79
C GLN A 340 5.73 -3.17 8.21
N SER A 341 5.56 -4.22 9.02
CA SER A 341 4.25 -4.67 9.50
C SER A 341 3.86 -4.10 10.87
N VAL A 342 4.83 -3.49 11.57
CA VAL A 342 4.66 -2.90 12.92
C VAL A 342 4.35 -1.40 12.85
N PHE A 343 4.74 -0.74 11.75
CA PHE A 343 4.42 0.66 11.42
C PHE A 343 3.31 0.72 10.37
#